data_AF-A0A433PK87-F1
#
_entry.id   AF-A0A433PK87-F1
#
_cell.length_a   1.000
_cell.length_b   1.000
_cell.length_c   1.000
_cell.angle_alpha   90.00
_cell.angle_beta   90.00
_cell.angle_gamma   90.00
#
_symmetry.space_group_name_H-M   'P 1'
#
loop_
_entity.id
_entity.type
_entity.pdbx_description
1 polymer ?
#
loop_
_entity_poly.entity_id
_entity_poly.type
_entity_poly.pdbx_seq_one_letter_code
_entity_poly.pdbx_strand_id
1 'polypeptide(L)'
;MRRLLSTISPRMHEKLVAIVGTTGVGKSQLAVELAKALDGEVINADSMQVYQGLDIITNKITQAEREGVPHHLMDFLLPHQEYRVTEFETDALGIISSINRRGQLPIVVGGTNYYIQSLLWRDSLITSSTSPTDTPASSSLASSSTKDDDLDADAPGLYKRLQEVDPVMANRWHPSDQRKIRRSLEAQRHHQGAARARGQSIKAEVRRSPNTLDDLVLRATAYSKTPTLFPPVRFKVCIFWLYADPTHLDPRLDARVDKMIQGGEYITCSMLTTPPSIGPWSSQTGLFEELRLLRAQVGTGDVRMPGTEDKKYQRGIWQAIGYKEFDPYLTALESTDPQPADTLIPLKLSCTDIMKAATRRYAKKQVSWIRKKLLPATQASEEVTEGQGTNVRMYLLDATSLDHWNEHVRDTAVRLTRDFFANNPTPDPTTLCPIAHEMLTTKSIIDTATRVFTWQKHTCEVCVSNGGVPMMVNGDREWEQHLRSQRHRRNVAKRKNEEQRKIERGRRDRVTEGEEEGEERGKEGDEEDEGGEGKVRGEREEREEEGKDEEGKEKERDGMKAIVDGIEKIRLV
;
A
#
# COMPACT_ATOMS: atom_id res chain seq x y z
N MET A 1 12.04 -11.35 -62.66
CA MET A 1 11.49 -11.92 -61.42
C MET A 1 11.75 -10.97 -60.26
N ARG A 2 10.78 -10.10 -59.96
CA ARG A 2 10.84 -9.14 -58.84
C ARG A 2 10.59 -9.90 -57.54
N ARG A 3 11.56 -9.89 -56.61
CA ARG A 3 11.35 -10.31 -55.21
C ARG A 3 10.43 -9.27 -54.56
N LEU A 4 9.20 -9.69 -54.26
CA LEU A 4 8.29 -8.94 -53.38
C LEU A 4 8.93 -8.91 -52.00
N LEU A 5 9.42 -7.72 -51.64
CA LEU A 5 9.62 -7.32 -50.25
C LEU A 5 8.28 -7.53 -49.54
N SER A 6 8.21 -8.53 -48.66
CA SER A 6 7.09 -8.67 -47.73
C SER A 6 7.14 -7.44 -46.82
N THR A 7 6.28 -6.48 -47.13
CA THR A 7 6.01 -5.31 -46.33
C THR A 7 5.77 -5.77 -44.90
N ILE A 8 6.68 -5.41 -43.99
CA ILE A 8 6.51 -5.59 -42.56
C ILE A 8 5.28 -4.76 -42.19
N SER A 9 4.14 -5.44 -42.03
CA SER A 9 2.93 -4.85 -41.47
C SER A 9 3.31 -4.21 -40.13
N PRO A 10 2.86 -2.98 -39.81
CA PRO A 10 3.18 -2.35 -38.54
C PRO A 10 2.77 -3.30 -37.42
N ARG A 11 3.66 -3.57 -36.46
CA ARG A 11 3.33 -4.40 -35.29
C ARG A 11 2.09 -3.79 -34.62
N MET A 12 0.91 -4.35 -34.86
CA MET A 12 -0.30 -3.95 -34.17
C MET A 12 -0.08 -4.25 -32.69
N HIS A 13 -0.09 -3.21 -31.85
CA HIS A 13 0.02 -3.38 -30.41
C HIS A 13 -1.12 -4.30 -29.96
N GLU A 14 -0.79 -5.34 -29.19
CA GLU A 14 -1.78 -6.19 -28.53
C GLU A 14 -2.76 -5.31 -27.74
N LYS A 15 -4.05 -5.63 -27.84
CA LYS A 15 -5.14 -4.88 -27.22
C LYS A 15 -5.35 -5.39 -25.81
N LEU A 16 -5.77 -4.50 -24.91
CA LEU A 16 -6.12 -4.86 -23.55
C LEU A 16 -7.18 -3.90 -22.99
N VAL A 17 -8.21 -4.43 -22.33
CA VAL A 17 -9.07 -3.63 -21.46
C VAL A 17 -8.71 -3.92 -20.02
N ALA A 18 -8.60 -2.88 -19.18
CA ALA A 18 -8.39 -3.02 -17.75
C ALA A 18 -9.55 -2.37 -16.98
N ILE A 19 -10.21 -3.12 -16.11
CA ILE A 19 -11.32 -2.65 -15.27
C ILE A 19 -10.82 -2.55 -13.83
N VAL A 20 -10.69 -1.32 -13.35
CA VAL A 20 -10.22 -0.96 -12.01
C VAL A 20 -11.33 -0.30 -11.20
N GLY A 21 -11.22 -0.34 -9.88
CA GLY A 21 -12.20 0.28 -9.00
C GLY A 21 -12.22 -0.35 -7.62
N THR A 22 -13.11 0.13 -6.77
CA THR A 22 -13.27 -0.41 -5.42
C THR A 22 -13.97 -1.77 -5.44
N THR A 23 -13.95 -2.48 -4.32
CA THR A 23 -14.86 -3.62 -4.13
C THR A 23 -16.31 -3.14 -4.06
N GLY A 24 -17.28 -3.92 -4.57
CA GLY A 24 -18.72 -3.58 -4.50
C GLY A 24 -19.29 -2.66 -5.60
N VAL A 25 -18.49 -2.19 -6.57
CA VAL A 25 -18.96 -1.29 -7.67
C VAL A 25 -19.35 -2.01 -8.97
N GLY A 26 -19.45 -3.34 -8.98
CA GLY A 26 -19.87 -4.08 -10.18
C GLY A 26 -18.77 -4.38 -11.21
N LYS A 27 -17.48 -4.36 -10.84
CA LYS A 27 -16.37 -4.63 -11.78
C LYS A 27 -16.51 -5.95 -12.56
N SER A 28 -16.87 -7.04 -11.89
CA SER A 28 -17.02 -8.34 -12.53
C SER A 28 -18.24 -8.38 -13.47
N GLN A 29 -19.32 -7.69 -13.09
CA GLN A 29 -20.51 -7.55 -13.95
C GLN A 29 -20.14 -6.83 -15.26
N LEU A 30 -19.44 -5.69 -15.18
CA LEU A 30 -19.00 -4.99 -16.39
C LEU A 30 -18.04 -5.83 -17.23
N ALA A 31 -17.16 -6.62 -16.60
CA ALA A 31 -16.22 -7.49 -17.31
C ALA A 31 -16.94 -8.54 -18.16
N VAL A 32 -17.97 -9.18 -17.60
CA VAL A 32 -18.82 -10.15 -18.31
C VAL A 32 -19.61 -9.46 -19.42
N GLU A 33 -20.23 -8.31 -19.14
CA GLU A 33 -21.00 -7.55 -20.13
C GLU A 33 -20.14 -7.11 -21.32
N LEU A 34 -18.92 -6.62 -21.07
CA LEU A 34 -17.97 -6.25 -22.12
C LEU A 34 -17.48 -7.47 -22.91
N ALA A 35 -17.18 -8.58 -22.22
CA ALA A 35 -16.75 -9.82 -22.86
C ALA A 35 -17.82 -10.36 -23.83
N LYS A 36 -19.09 -10.33 -23.42
CA LYS A 36 -20.21 -10.72 -24.28
C LYS A 36 -20.40 -9.78 -25.46
N ALA A 37 -20.24 -8.47 -25.25
CA ALA A 37 -20.47 -7.46 -26.28
C ALA A 37 -19.35 -7.38 -27.32
N LEU A 38 -18.12 -7.77 -26.98
CA LEU A 38 -16.92 -7.54 -27.78
C LEU A 38 -16.07 -8.80 -28.03
N ASP A 39 -16.65 -9.99 -27.82
CA ASP A 39 -15.98 -11.29 -27.95
C ASP A 39 -14.67 -11.34 -27.18
N GLY A 40 -14.80 -11.21 -25.86
CA GLY A 40 -13.69 -11.11 -24.93
C GLY A 40 -13.63 -12.23 -23.91
N GLU A 41 -12.48 -12.29 -23.22
CA GLU A 41 -12.22 -13.23 -22.13
C GLU A 41 -11.70 -12.46 -20.92
N VAL A 42 -12.09 -12.89 -19.72
CA VAL A 42 -11.79 -12.19 -18.48
C VAL A 42 -10.54 -12.77 -17.83
N ILE A 43 -9.63 -11.91 -17.39
CA ILE A 43 -8.43 -12.26 -16.65
C ILE A 43 -8.53 -11.66 -15.26
N ASN A 44 -8.52 -12.51 -14.24
CA ASN A 44 -8.60 -12.06 -12.86
C ASN A 44 -7.28 -11.41 -12.40
N ALA A 45 -7.37 -10.23 -11.81
CA ALA A 45 -6.27 -9.54 -11.15
C ALA A 45 -6.61 -9.22 -9.68
N ASP A 46 -7.24 -10.17 -8.98
CA ASP A 46 -7.47 -10.10 -7.54
C ASP A 46 -6.64 -11.17 -6.81
N SER A 47 -5.66 -10.74 -6.03
CA SER A 47 -4.75 -11.63 -5.30
C SER A 47 -5.43 -12.65 -4.39
N MET A 48 -6.68 -12.43 -3.96
CA MET A 48 -7.41 -13.39 -3.12
C MET A 48 -8.29 -14.35 -3.95
N GLN A 49 -8.72 -13.99 -5.15
CA GLN A 49 -9.64 -14.82 -5.95
C GLN A 49 -8.93 -15.97 -6.69
N VAL A 50 -7.59 -16.01 -6.62
CA VAL A 50 -6.78 -17.11 -7.16
C VAL A 50 -6.94 -18.41 -6.35
N TYR A 51 -7.32 -18.33 -5.06
CA TYR A 51 -7.36 -19.48 -4.16
C TYR A 51 -8.58 -20.38 -4.39
N GLN A 52 -8.35 -21.69 -4.45
CA GLN A 52 -9.38 -22.70 -4.68
C GLN A 52 -10.37 -22.80 -3.51
N GLY A 53 -11.66 -22.95 -3.84
CA GLY A 53 -12.70 -23.32 -2.86
C GLY A 53 -13.11 -22.25 -1.86
N LEU A 54 -12.55 -21.05 -1.96
CA LEU A 54 -12.82 -19.92 -1.07
C LEU A 54 -13.65 -18.85 -1.77
N ASP A 55 -14.85 -19.21 -2.20
CA ASP A 55 -15.67 -18.40 -3.11
C ASP A 55 -16.34 -17.22 -2.41
N ILE A 56 -16.82 -17.43 -1.19
CA ILE A 56 -17.61 -16.45 -0.44
C ILE A 56 -16.67 -15.42 0.17
N ILE A 57 -15.64 -15.83 0.93
CA ILE A 57 -14.74 -14.88 1.59
C ILE A 57 -14.00 -14.00 0.57
N THR A 58 -13.67 -14.54 -0.60
CA THR A 58 -12.96 -13.81 -1.66
C THR A 58 -13.90 -13.15 -2.67
N ASN A 59 -15.22 -13.28 -2.46
CA ASN A 59 -16.28 -12.67 -3.28
C ASN A 59 -16.09 -12.98 -4.78
N LYS A 60 -15.87 -14.24 -5.12
CA LYS A 60 -15.75 -14.67 -6.52
C LYS A 60 -17.09 -14.54 -7.22
N ILE A 61 -17.03 -14.26 -8.52
CA ILE A 61 -18.21 -14.31 -9.38
C ILE A 61 -18.62 -15.77 -9.59
N THR A 62 -19.90 -16.05 -9.38
CA THR A 62 -20.45 -17.40 -9.50
C THR A 62 -20.49 -17.86 -10.96
N GLN A 63 -20.52 -19.17 -11.21
CA GLN A 63 -20.58 -19.69 -12.59
C GLN A 63 -21.82 -19.22 -13.36
N ALA A 64 -22.95 -19.01 -12.66
CA ALA A 64 -24.17 -18.47 -13.26
C ALA A 64 -23.99 -17.01 -13.72
N GLU A 65 -23.39 -16.17 -12.88
CA GLU A 65 -23.11 -14.76 -13.19
C GLU A 65 -22.01 -14.58 -14.24
N ARG A 66 -21.15 -15.59 -14.44
CA ARG A 66 -20.17 -15.57 -15.54
C ARG A 66 -20.82 -15.71 -16.92
N GLU A 67 -22.04 -16.23 -16.99
CA GLU A 67 -22.81 -16.37 -18.24
C GLU A 67 -22.03 -17.05 -19.38
N GLY A 68 -21.17 -18.03 -19.04
CA GLY A 68 -20.34 -18.77 -19.99
C GLY A 68 -19.06 -18.05 -20.44
N VAL A 69 -18.79 -16.82 -19.97
CA VAL A 69 -17.55 -16.08 -20.29
C VAL A 69 -16.34 -16.75 -19.62
N PRO A 70 -15.26 -17.09 -20.38
CA PRO A 70 -14.04 -17.64 -19.81
C PRO A 70 -13.39 -16.69 -18.80
N HIS A 71 -13.00 -17.23 -17.64
CA HIS A 71 -12.28 -16.52 -16.59
C HIS A 71 -10.94 -17.21 -16.33
N HIS A 72 -9.85 -16.48 -16.52
CA HIS A 72 -8.48 -16.95 -16.29
C HIS A 72 -7.94 -16.45 -14.95
N LEU A 73 -6.93 -17.15 -14.42
CA LEU A 73 -6.23 -16.81 -13.17
C LEU A 73 -7.16 -16.69 -11.96
N MET A 74 -8.24 -17.46 -11.94
CA MET A 74 -9.20 -17.52 -10.85
C MET A 74 -9.31 -18.97 -10.39
N ASP A 75 -9.42 -19.19 -9.08
CA ASP A 75 -9.78 -20.50 -8.52
C ASP A 75 -8.84 -21.65 -8.93
N PHE A 76 -7.52 -21.41 -8.94
CA PHE A 76 -6.52 -22.40 -9.39
C PHE A 76 -5.42 -22.69 -8.36
N LEU A 77 -5.20 -21.83 -7.38
CA LEU A 77 -4.12 -21.93 -6.40
C LEU A 77 -4.60 -22.60 -5.11
N LEU A 78 -3.84 -23.55 -4.57
CA LEU A 78 -4.23 -24.19 -3.31
C LEU A 78 -3.96 -23.26 -2.09
N PRO A 79 -4.75 -23.34 -0.99
CA PRO A 79 -4.61 -22.47 0.18
C PRO A 79 -3.23 -22.44 0.85
N HIS A 80 -2.44 -23.52 0.72
CA HIS A 80 -1.08 -23.61 1.28
C HIS A 80 0.00 -23.00 0.37
N GLN A 81 -0.34 -22.62 -0.85
CA GLN A 81 0.59 -22.02 -1.81
C GLN A 81 0.56 -20.49 -1.68
N GLU A 82 1.67 -19.85 -2.05
CA GLU A 82 1.75 -18.39 -2.16
C GLU A 82 1.79 -18.01 -3.64
N TYR A 83 1.09 -16.93 -4.01
CA TYR A 83 1.13 -16.39 -5.37
C TYR A 83 1.67 -14.96 -5.37
N ARG A 84 2.73 -14.77 -6.14
CA ARG A 84 3.48 -13.52 -6.20
C ARG A 84 3.14 -12.77 -7.47
N VAL A 85 3.41 -11.48 -7.42
CA VAL A 85 3.14 -10.59 -8.55
C VAL A 85 3.96 -10.93 -9.80
N THR A 86 5.15 -11.51 -9.65
CA THR A 86 6.00 -11.95 -10.77
C THR A 86 5.44 -13.15 -11.49
N GLU A 87 4.77 -14.04 -10.76
CA GLU A 87 4.07 -15.20 -11.32
C GLU A 87 2.82 -14.71 -12.05
N PHE A 88 2.02 -13.85 -11.39
CA PHE A 88 0.89 -13.18 -12.02
C PHE A 88 1.25 -12.46 -13.33
N GLU A 89 2.33 -11.68 -13.35
CA GLU A 89 2.76 -10.98 -14.56
C GLU A 89 3.06 -11.97 -15.69
N THR A 90 3.80 -13.03 -15.39
CA THR A 90 4.21 -14.04 -16.37
C THR A 90 3.00 -14.75 -16.96
N ASP A 91 2.11 -15.24 -16.10
CA ASP A 91 0.93 -15.99 -16.49
C ASP A 91 -0.05 -15.10 -17.26
N ALA A 92 -0.31 -13.89 -16.77
CA ALA A 92 -1.21 -12.94 -17.42
C ALA A 92 -0.70 -12.51 -18.80
N LEU A 93 0.61 -12.27 -18.96
CA LEU A 93 1.21 -11.94 -20.26
C LEU A 93 1.00 -13.07 -21.28
N GLY A 94 1.21 -14.32 -20.87
CA GLY A 94 0.99 -15.49 -21.73
C GLY A 94 -0.48 -15.61 -22.18
N ILE A 95 -1.42 -15.41 -21.25
CA ILE A 95 -2.86 -15.46 -21.50
C ILE A 95 -3.30 -14.31 -22.42
N ILE A 96 -2.86 -13.08 -22.16
CA ILE A 96 -3.19 -11.90 -22.99
C ILE A 96 -2.74 -12.11 -24.43
N SER A 97 -1.52 -12.61 -24.63
CA SER A 97 -1.02 -12.87 -25.98
C SER A 97 -1.81 -14.00 -26.66
N SER A 98 -2.18 -15.04 -25.90
CA SER A 98 -3.02 -16.13 -26.39
C SER A 98 -4.40 -15.65 -26.87
N ILE A 99 -5.07 -14.81 -26.08
CA ILE A 99 -6.39 -14.24 -26.40
C ILE A 99 -6.29 -13.32 -27.63
N ASN A 100 -5.30 -12.41 -27.65
CA ASN A 100 -5.07 -11.52 -28.80
C ASN A 100 -4.81 -12.31 -30.09
N ARG A 101 -4.04 -13.41 -30.04
CA ARG A 101 -3.78 -14.27 -31.21
C ARG A 101 -5.03 -14.95 -31.75
N ARG A 102 -6.04 -15.21 -30.91
CA ARG A 102 -7.37 -15.70 -31.34
C ARG A 102 -8.26 -14.59 -31.92
N GLY A 103 -7.81 -13.33 -31.90
CA GLY A 103 -8.61 -12.19 -32.34
C GLY A 103 -9.63 -11.71 -31.31
N GLN A 104 -9.62 -12.28 -30.10
CA GLN A 104 -10.53 -11.95 -29.01
C GLN A 104 -9.97 -10.83 -28.13
N LEU A 105 -10.83 -10.22 -27.31
CA LEU A 105 -10.45 -9.09 -26.44
C LEU A 105 -10.09 -9.56 -25.01
N PRO A 106 -8.83 -9.44 -24.55
CA PRO A 106 -8.52 -9.71 -23.15
C PRO A 106 -9.00 -8.55 -22.27
N ILE A 107 -9.71 -8.90 -21.20
CA ILE A 107 -10.29 -7.97 -20.22
C ILE A 107 -9.74 -8.33 -18.84
N VAL A 108 -8.78 -7.54 -18.34
CA VAL A 108 -8.24 -7.71 -17.00
C VAL A 108 -9.14 -6.99 -15.99
N VAL A 109 -9.58 -7.68 -14.94
CA VAL A 109 -10.45 -7.13 -13.90
C VAL A 109 -9.95 -7.50 -12.51
N GLY A 110 -9.87 -6.53 -11.60
CA GLY A 110 -9.46 -6.85 -10.23
C GLY A 110 -9.43 -5.68 -9.27
N GLY A 111 -9.42 -5.98 -7.97
CA GLY A 111 -9.20 -5.00 -6.90
C GLY A 111 -7.73 -4.75 -6.58
N THR A 112 -6.82 -5.59 -7.08
CA THR A 112 -5.39 -5.53 -6.77
C THR A 112 -4.68 -4.62 -7.78
N ASN A 113 -4.92 -3.31 -7.67
CA ASN A 113 -4.43 -2.31 -8.63
C ASN A 113 -2.92 -2.35 -8.89
N TYR A 114 -2.11 -2.84 -7.95
CA TYR A 114 -0.67 -2.96 -8.17
C TYR A 114 -0.30 -4.11 -9.13
N TYR A 115 -1.11 -5.19 -9.21
CA TYR A 115 -0.98 -6.25 -10.22
C TYR A 115 -1.25 -5.68 -11.62
N ILE A 116 -2.32 -4.88 -11.74
CA ILE A 116 -2.67 -4.23 -13.00
C ILE A 116 -1.57 -3.25 -13.40
N GLN A 117 -1.06 -2.44 -12.46
CA GLN A 117 0.05 -1.55 -12.74
C GLN A 117 1.31 -2.29 -13.22
N SER A 118 1.69 -3.40 -12.58
CA SER A 118 2.86 -4.18 -13.03
C SER A 118 2.68 -4.82 -14.39
N LEU A 119 1.44 -5.19 -14.73
CA LEU A 119 1.10 -5.77 -16.01
C LEU A 119 1.17 -4.73 -17.14
N LEU A 120 0.70 -3.51 -16.91
CA LEU A 120 0.61 -2.46 -17.93
C LEU A 120 1.96 -1.80 -18.25
N TRP A 121 2.76 -1.50 -17.22
CA TRP A 121 4.06 -0.84 -17.39
C TRP A 121 5.22 -1.82 -17.18
N ARG A 122 6.25 -1.75 -18.02
CA ARG A 122 7.50 -2.50 -17.81
C ARG A 122 8.18 -2.05 -16.51
N ASP A 123 8.95 -2.91 -15.84
CA ASP A 123 9.79 -2.55 -14.69
C ASP A 123 9.11 -1.84 -13.49
N SER A 124 7.77 -1.82 -13.41
CA SER A 124 7.06 -1.30 -12.23
C SER A 124 7.31 -2.17 -10.98
N LEU A 125 7.77 -3.40 -11.21
CA LEU A 125 8.31 -4.28 -10.21
C LEU A 125 9.79 -4.43 -10.47
N ILE A 126 10.57 -4.39 -9.42
CA ILE A 126 11.95 -4.83 -9.51
C ILE A 126 11.92 -6.35 -9.65
N THR A 127 11.88 -6.84 -10.89
CA THR A 127 11.81 -8.28 -11.20
C THR A 127 13.21 -8.88 -11.28
N SER A 128 13.41 -9.98 -10.57
CA SER A 128 14.63 -10.79 -10.48
C SER A 128 14.85 -11.74 -11.67
N SER A 129 14.13 -11.59 -12.78
CA SER A 129 14.19 -12.52 -13.92
C SER A 129 14.67 -11.85 -15.19
N THR A 130 15.97 -11.92 -15.45
CA THR A 130 16.50 -11.91 -16.81
C THR A 130 17.47 -13.08 -16.97
N SER A 131 17.02 -14.15 -17.60
CA SER A 131 17.87 -15.14 -18.24
C SER A 131 17.48 -15.22 -19.72
N PRO A 132 18.43 -15.08 -20.66
CA PRO A 132 18.17 -15.37 -22.07
C PRO A 132 18.32 -16.87 -22.36
N THR A 133 17.28 -17.45 -22.99
CA THR A 133 17.27 -18.55 -23.99
C THR A 133 17.91 -19.93 -23.68
N ASP A 134 17.02 -20.94 -23.65
CA ASP A 134 17.09 -22.33 -24.15
C ASP A 134 18.35 -23.21 -23.97
N THR A 135 18.26 -24.24 -23.11
CA THR A 135 18.25 -25.69 -23.47
C THR A 135 18.01 -26.58 -22.23
N PRO A 136 17.32 -27.73 -22.35
CA PRO A 136 17.03 -28.63 -21.22
C PRO A 136 18.11 -29.71 -21.09
N ALA A 137 18.84 -29.75 -19.98
CA ALA A 137 19.69 -30.89 -19.63
C ALA A 137 19.83 -31.05 -18.11
N SER A 138 19.27 -32.17 -17.63
CA SER A 138 19.75 -33.06 -16.58
C SER A 138 20.30 -32.50 -15.25
N SER A 139 19.61 -32.93 -14.19
CA SER A 139 20.07 -33.25 -12.83
C SER A 139 21.57 -33.27 -12.52
N SER A 140 21.82 -32.92 -11.25
CA SER A 140 23.03 -33.12 -10.41
C SER A 140 23.94 -31.91 -10.28
N LEU A 141 23.77 -31.16 -9.17
CA LEU A 141 24.87 -30.68 -8.33
C LEU A 141 24.27 -30.03 -7.08
N ALA A 142 24.08 -30.88 -6.07
CA ALA A 142 24.00 -30.44 -4.69
C ALA A 142 25.36 -29.86 -4.26
N SER A 143 25.29 -28.99 -3.24
CA SER A 143 26.39 -28.50 -2.41
C SER A 143 27.39 -27.52 -3.05
N SER A 144 27.09 -26.23 -2.91
CA SER A 144 28.11 -25.26 -2.51
C SER A 144 27.47 -24.20 -1.62
N SER A 145 27.59 -24.46 -0.32
CA SER A 145 27.34 -23.57 0.79
C SER A 145 28.20 -22.29 0.71
N THR A 146 27.56 -21.16 0.43
CA THR A 146 28.04 -19.84 0.86
C THR A 146 26.99 -19.24 1.77
N LYS A 147 27.39 -19.01 3.02
CA LYS A 147 26.58 -18.64 4.18
C LYS A 147 25.64 -17.46 3.92
N ASP A 148 24.36 -17.68 4.23
CA ASP A 148 23.27 -16.71 4.33
C ASP A 148 23.37 -15.86 5.62
N ASP A 149 24.44 -15.08 5.82
CA ASP A 149 24.64 -14.29 7.06
C ASP A 149 24.16 -12.82 6.97
N ASP A 150 23.71 -12.34 5.80
CA ASP A 150 23.55 -10.89 5.54
C ASP A 150 22.10 -10.36 5.54
N LEU A 151 21.07 -11.22 5.57
CA LEU A 151 19.65 -10.81 5.49
C LEU A 151 18.88 -10.96 6.82
N ASP A 152 19.55 -11.52 7.83
CA ASP A 152 19.05 -11.70 9.21
C ASP A 152 19.39 -10.53 10.14
N ALA A 153 20.01 -9.46 9.63
CA ALA A 153 20.22 -8.24 10.39
C ALA A 153 18.89 -7.63 10.87
N ASP A 154 18.90 -7.13 12.11
CA ASP A 154 17.82 -6.39 12.75
C ASP A 154 17.46 -5.10 11.99
N ALA A 155 16.24 -4.59 12.21
CA ALA A 155 15.63 -3.48 11.45
C ALA A 155 16.58 -2.29 11.17
N PRO A 156 17.36 -1.81 12.16
CA PRO A 156 18.29 -0.69 11.94
C PRO A 156 19.45 -1.04 11.01
N GLY A 157 19.96 -2.28 11.09
CA GLY A 157 21.06 -2.77 10.26
C GLY A 157 20.71 -2.81 8.78
N LEU A 158 19.51 -3.28 8.44
CA LEU A 158 19.02 -3.32 7.05
C LEU A 158 18.84 -1.92 6.46
N TYR A 159 18.32 -0.98 7.24
CA TYR A 159 18.12 0.39 6.77
C TYR A 159 19.46 1.11 6.56
N LYS A 160 20.41 0.98 7.51
CA LYS A 160 21.76 1.54 7.37
C LYS A 160 22.47 1.00 6.13
N ARG A 161 22.33 -0.30 5.87
CA ARG A 161 22.89 -0.92 4.66
C ARG A 161 22.27 -0.36 3.38
N LEU A 162 20.96 -0.12 3.36
CA LEU A 162 20.33 0.53 2.21
C LEU A 162 20.84 1.96 2.02
N GLN A 163 21.11 2.71 3.09
CA GLN A 163 21.71 4.05 2.98
C GLN A 163 23.11 4.02 2.35
N GLU A 164 23.91 2.99 2.64
CA GLU A 164 25.25 2.81 2.06
C GLU A 164 25.21 2.46 0.57
N VAL A 165 24.27 1.60 0.15
CA VAL A 165 24.24 1.03 -1.21
C VAL A 165 23.38 1.86 -2.17
N ASP A 166 22.27 2.44 -1.69
CA ASP A 166 21.37 3.30 -2.47
C ASP A 166 20.73 4.36 -1.56
N PRO A 167 21.41 5.51 -1.34
CA PRO A 167 20.93 6.56 -0.46
C PRO A 167 19.62 7.18 -0.95
N VAL A 168 19.33 7.13 -2.25
CA VAL A 168 18.11 7.67 -2.85
C VAL A 168 16.91 6.78 -2.48
N MET A 169 17.02 5.46 -2.65
CA MET A 169 15.98 4.53 -2.20
C MET A 169 15.87 4.45 -0.68
N ALA A 170 16.98 4.62 0.06
CA ALA A 170 16.93 4.71 1.50
C ALA A 170 16.12 5.93 1.96
N ASN A 171 16.29 7.09 1.31
CA ASN A 171 15.53 8.30 1.64
C ASN A 171 14.02 8.11 1.41
N ARG A 172 13.65 7.32 0.41
CA ARG A 172 12.25 7.01 0.06
C ARG A 172 11.51 6.17 1.13
N TRP A 173 12.20 5.30 1.86
CA TRP A 173 11.54 4.36 2.79
C TRP A 173 11.71 4.77 4.26
N HIS A 174 10.68 4.54 5.08
CA HIS A 174 10.82 4.69 6.53
C HIS A 174 11.57 3.46 7.10
N PRO A 175 12.44 3.60 8.13
CA PRO A 175 13.21 2.48 8.69
C PRO A 175 12.37 1.29 9.18
N SER A 176 11.11 1.54 9.57
CA SER A 176 10.18 0.47 9.96
C SER A 176 9.67 -0.37 8.79
N ASP A 177 9.79 0.10 7.55
CA ASP A 177 9.31 -0.60 6.34
C ASP A 177 10.29 -1.70 5.90
N GLN A 178 10.66 -2.60 6.84
CA GLN A 178 11.68 -3.64 6.64
C GLN A 178 11.46 -4.45 5.36
N ARG A 179 10.19 -4.76 5.01
CA ARG A 179 9.87 -5.51 3.79
C ARG A 179 10.29 -4.77 2.52
N LYS A 180 10.09 -3.45 2.46
CA LYS A 180 10.46 -2.64 1.29
C LYS A 180 11.96 -2.43 1.23
N ILE A 181 12.60 -2.22 2.39
CA ILE A 181 14.06 -2.08 2.52
C ILE A 181 14.77 -3.36 2.04
N ARG A 182 14.36 -4.54 2.54
CA ARG A 182 14.91 -5.83 2.08
C ARG A 182 14.77 -6.00 0.57
N ARG A 183 13.58 -5.73 0.01
CA ARG A 183 13.35 -5.80 -1.44
C ARG A 183 14.22 -4.83 -2.23
N SER A 184 14.44 -3.61 -1.76
CA SER A 184 15.35 -2.65 -2.39
C SER A 184 16.81 -3.10 -2.35
N LEU A 185 17.25 -3.78 -1.29
CA LEU A 185 18.58 -4.38 -1.22
C LEU A 185 18.73 -5.59 -2.16
N GLU A 186 17.73 -6.48 -2.19
CA GLU A 186 17.68 -7.63 -3.12
C GLU A 186 17.75 -7.16 -4.58
N ALA A 187 16.92 -6.17 -4.93
CA ALA A 187 16.92 -5.51 -6.22
C ALA A 187 18.32 -5.05 -6.67
N GLN A 188 19.02 -4.35 -5.77
CA GLN A 188 20.31 -3.76 -6.07
C GLN A 188 21.40 -4.84 -6.25
N ARG A 189 21.34 -5.94 -5.49
CA ARG A 189 22.20 -7.10 -5.68
C ARG A 189 22.00 -7.72 -7.07
N HIS A 190 20.75 -7.86 -7.52
CA HIS A 190 20.45 -8.37 -8.85
C HIS A 190 20.92 -7.44 -9.97
N HIS A 191 20.73 -6.12 -9.84
CA HIS A 191 21.24 -5.15 -10.81
C HIS A 191 22.78 -5.19 -10.91
N GLN A 192 23.49 -5.28 -9.77
CA GLN A 192 24.94 -5.41 -9.75
C GLN A 192 25.43 -6.75 -10.35
N GLY A 193 24.70 -7.84 -10.12
CA GLY A 193 24.97 -9.14 -10.73
C GLY A 193 24.77 -9.15 -12.25
N ALA A 194 23.65 -8.59 -12.72
CA ALA A 194 23.34 -8.46 -14.15
C ALA A 194 24.32 -7.53 -14.89
N ALA A 195 24.75 -6.44 -14.25
CA ALA A 195 25.78 -5.54 -14.79
C ALA A 195 27.15 -6.23 -14.89
N ARG A 196 27.53 -7.04 -13.90
CA ARG A 196 28.77 -7.83 -13.93
C ARG A 196 28.74 -8.93 -15.01
N ALA A 197 27.63 -9.64 -15.14
CA ALA A 197 27.45 -10.67 -16.17
C ALA A 197 27.50 -10.08 -17.59
N ARG A 198 26.83 -8.95 -17.83
CA ARG A 198 26.91 -8.23 -19.12
C ARG A 198 28.28 -7.64 -19.39
N GLY A 199 28.98 -7.11 -18.38
CA GLY A 199 30.35 -6.62 -18.51
C GLY A 199 31.36 -7.71 -18.89
N GLN A 200 31.11 -8.96 -18.47
CA GLN A 200 31.93 -10.13 -18.86
C GLN A 200 31.61 -10.59 -20.29
N SER A 201 30.34 -10.61 -20.72
CA SER A 201 29.97 -10.88 -22.13
C SER A 201 30.50 -9.82 -23.09
N ILE A 202 30.47 -8.53 -22.71
CA ILE A 202 31.03 -7.46 -23.55
C ILE A 202 32.55 -7.61 -23.69
N LYS A 203 33.28 -7.97 -22.62
CA LYS A 203 34.72 -8.26 -22.72
C LYS A 203 35.05 -9.50 -23.57
N ALA A 204 34.15 -10.48 -23.64
CA ALA A 204 34.30 -11.66 -24.48
C ALA A 204 34.00 -11.36 -25.97
N GLU A 205 33.04 -10.49 -26.26
CA GLU A 205 32.66 -10.06 -27.62
C GLU A 205 33.67 -9.07 -28.23
N VAL A 206 34.22 -8.16 -27.42
CA VAL A 206 35.20 -7.12 -27.83
C VAL A 206 36.55 -7.70 -28.29
N ARG A 207 36.81 -8.99 -28.10
CA ARG A 207 38.00 -9.65 -28.66
C ARG A 207 37.88 -10.02 -30.15
N ARG A 208 36.72 -9.82 -30.80
CA ARG A 208 36.47 -10.35 -32.16
C ARG A 208 36.32 -9.33 -33.30
N SER A 209 36.41 -8.02 -33.09
CA SER A 209 36.43 -7.08 -34.23
C SER A 209 37.06 -5.71 -33.89
N PRO A 210 37.80 -5.04 -34.80
CA PRO A 210 38.37 -3.72 -34.56
C PRO A 210 37.34 -2.59 -34.74
N ASN A 211 37.45 -1.60 -33.86
CA ASN A 211 36.55 -0.47 -33.62
C ASN A 211 36.44 0.54 -34.76
N THR A 212 35.25 1.12 -34.94
CA THR A 212 35.08 2.53 -35.31
C THR A 212 34.47 3.29 -34.13
N LEU A 213 34.97 4.51 -33.89
CA LEU A 213 34.60 5.36 -32.76
C LEU A 213 33.09 5.70 -32.74
N ASP A 214 32.45 5.74 -33.90
CA ASP A 214 31.04 6.08 -34.06
C ASP A 214 30.09 5.00 -33.51
N ASP A 215 30.44 3.71 -33.58
CA ASP A 215 29.58 2.62 -33.09
C ASP A 215 29.58 2.56 -31.54
N LEU A 216 30.67 2.99 -30.93
CA LEU A 216 30.81 3.17 -29.48
C LEU A 216 30.00 4.37 -28.96
N VAL A 217 29.98 5.47 -29.71
CA VAL A 217 29.18 6.67 -29.35
C VAL A 217 27.69 6.40 -29.51
N LEU A 218 27.26 5.64 -30.52
CA LEU A 218 25.84 5.28 -30.69
C LEU A 218 25.33 4.32 -29.60
N ARG A 219 26.19 3.41 -29.12
CA ARG A 219 25.88 2.52 -27.99
C ARG A 219 25.93 3.23 -26.63
N ALA A 220 26.82 4.21 -26.46
CA ALA A 220 26.90 5.01 -25.23
C ALA A 220 25.75 6.03 -25.11
N THR A 221 25.27 6.59 -26.22
CA THR A 221 24.13 7.53 -26.23
C THR A 221 22.79 6.84 -25.97
N ALA A 222 22.64 5.54 -26.25
CA ALA A 222 21.49 4.75 -25.79
C ALA A 222 21.43 4.57 -24.26
N TYR A 223 22.56 4.76 -23.57
CA TYR A 223 22.68 4.70 -22.11
C TYR A 223 22.42 6.05 -21.41
N SER A 224 22.27 7.14 -22.18
CA SER A 224 21.94 8.48 -21.69
C SER A 224 20.47 8.83 -21.88
N LYS A 225 19.56 7.88 -21.67
CA LYS A 225 18.18 8.25 -21.37
C LYS A 225 18.11 8.67 -19.92
N THR A 226 17.84 9.95 -19.70
CA THR A 226 17.20 10.41 -18.47
C THR A 226 16.14 9.38 -18.06
N PRO A 227 16.07 8.94 -16.80
CA PRO A 227 15.05 8.00 -16.38
C PRO A 227 13.71 8.69 -16.59
N THR A 228 13.01 8.36 -17.68
CA THR A 228 11.61 8.73 -17.82
C THR A 228 10.90 8.10 -16.64
N LEU A 229 10.24 8.92 -15.81
CA LEU A 229 9.66 8.49 -14.53
C LEU A 229 8.72 7.28 -14.68
N PHE A 230 8.22 7.05 -15.90
CA PHE A 230 7.41 5.91 -16.29
C PHE A 230 7.94 5.29 -17.60
N PRO A 231 8.13 3.96 -17.65
CA PRO A 231 8.52 3.22 -18.86
C PRO A 231 7.35 3.11 -19.87
N PRO A 232 7.60 2.76 -21.14
CA PRO A 232 6.54 2.65 -22.13
C PRO A 232 5.56 1.52 -21.80
N VAL A 233 4.29 1.74 -22.13
CA VAL A 233 3.20 0.78 -21.90
C VAL A 233 3.32 -0.42 -22.85
N ARG A 234 2.97 -1.62 -22.36
CA ARG A 234 3.12 -2.87 -23.13
C ARG A 234 2.08 -3.04 -24.24
N PHE A 235 0.89 -2.52 -24.02
CA PHE A 235 -0.31 -2.75 -24.82
C PHE A 235 -0.92 -1.45 -25.28
N LYS A 236 -1.77 -1.53 -26.32
CA LYS A 236 -2.80 -0.52 -26.51
C LYS A 236 -3.91 -0.83 -25.50
N VAL A 237 -4.05 -0.01 -24.45
CA VAL A 237 -4.91 -0.30 -23.31
C VAL A 237 -6.00 0.77 -23.09
N CYS A 238 -7.23 0.31 -22.91
CA CYS A 238 -8.34 1.13 -22.41
C CYS A 238 -8.61 0.77 -20.95
N ILE A 239 -8.49 1.74 -20.05
CA ILE A 239 -8.68 1.54 -18.60
C ILE A 239 -10.02 2.14 -18.21
N PHE A 240 -10.91 1.33 -17.64
CA PHE A 240 -12.16 1.80 -17.03
C PHE A 240 -12.03 1.79 -15.52
N TRP A 241 -12.18 2.97 -14.92
CA TRP A 241 -12.27 3.14 -13.49
C TRP A 241 -13.73 3.26 -13.07
N LEU A 242 -14.26 2.21 -12.45
CA LEU A 242 -15.59 2.25 -11.85
C LEU A 242 -15.50 2.89 -10.48
N TYR A 243 -16.26 3.96 -10.31
CA TYR A 243 -16.33 4.72 -9.08
C TYR A 243 -17.77 4.83 -8.61
N ALA A 244 -17.97 4.79 -7.30
CA ALA A 244 -19.24 5.09 -6.66
C ALA A 244 -18.97 5.97 -5.44
N ASP A 245 -19.85 6.94 -5.19
CA ASP A 245 -19.74 7.80 -4.03
C ASP A 245 -19.77 7.00 -2.71
N PRO A 246 -18.90 7.29 -1.72
CA PRO A 246 -18.88 6.61 -0.43
C PRO A 246 -20.23 6.57 0.30
N THR A 247 -21.08 7.60 0.14
CA THR A 247 -22.41 7.67 0.76
C THR A 247 -23.35 6.56 0.28
N HIS A 248 -23.22 6.16 -0.98
CA HIS A 248 -24.00 5.06 -1.57
C HIS A 248 -23.24 3.73 -1.56
N LEU A 249 -21.91 3.77 -1.61
CA LEU A 249 -21.06 2.58 -1.62
C LEU A 249 -20.99 1.91 -0.24
N ASP A 250 -20.81 2.67 0.84
CA ASP A 250 -20.64 2.10 2.18
C ASP A 250 -21.85 1.25 2.62
N PRO A 251 -23.12 1.67 2.43
CA PRO A 251 -24.28 0.82 2.69
C PRO A 251 -24.31 -0.46 1.85
N ARG A 252 -23.90 -0.40 0.57
CA ARG A 252 -23.82 -1.59 -0.30
C ARG A 252 -22.77 -2.58 0.18
N LEU A 253 -21.62 -2.07 0.65
CA LEU A 253 -20.56 -2.91 1.22
C LEU A 253 -21.03 -3.60 2.48
N ASP A 254 -21.74 -2.89 3.35
CA ASP A 254 -22.26 -3.44 4.60
C ASP A 254 -23.34 -4.50 4.33
N ALA A 255 -24.31 -4.20 3.46
CA ALA A 255 -25.35 -5.15 3.05
C ALA A 255 -24.76 -6.41 2.39
N ARG A 256 -23.66 -6.27 1.65
CA ARG A 256 -22.94 -7.40 1.07
C ARG A 256 -22.33 -8.27 2.16
N VAL A 257 -21.66 -7.68 3.16
CA VAL A 257 -21.11 -8.44 4.30
C VAL A 257 -22.23 -9.18 5.02
N ASP A 258 -23.37 -8.53 5.23
CA ASP A 258 -24.55 -9.18 5.83
C ASP A 258 -25.03 -10.37 5.00
N LYS A 259 -25.10 -10.24 3.66
CA LYS A 259 -25.44 -11.35 2.75
C LYS A 259 -24.44 -12.50 2.82
N MET A 260 -23.13 -12.21 2.93
CA MET A 260 -22.08 -13.23 3.06
C MET A 260 -22.27 -14.08 4.33
N ILE A 261 -22.69 -13.43 5.42
CA ILE A 261 -22.92 -14.08 6.71
C ILE A 261 -24.23 -14.89 6.68
N GLN A 262 -25.32 -14.30 6.17
CA GLN A 262 -26.64 -14.92 6.11
C GLN A 262 -26.70 -16.15 5.17
N GLY A 263 -25.87 -16.18 4.12
CA GLY A 263 -25.78 -17.33 3.21
C GLY A 263 -25.45 -18.67 3.89
N GLY A 264 -24.97 -18.65 5.16
CA GLY A 264 -24.71 -19.85 5.96
C GLY A 264 -25.76 -20.22 7.00
N GLU A 265 -26.72 -19.35 7.30
CA GLU A 265 -27.65 -19.58 8.42
C GLU A 265 -28.75 -20.60 8.09
N TYR A 266 -28.96 -20.95 6.82
CA TYR A 266 -29.98 -21.92 6.41
C TYR A 266 -29.56 -23.39 6.56
N ILE A 267 -28.28 -23.69 6.78
CA ILE A 267 -27.78 -25.08 6.75
C ILE A 267 -27.51 -25.62 8.16
N THR A 268 -27.11 -24.78 9.09
CA THR A 268 -26.68 -25.19 10.44
C THR A 268 -27.83 -25.64 11.36
N CYS A 269 -29.09 -25.38 11.01
CA CYS A 269 -30.21 -25.81 11.85
C CYS A 269 -30.62 -27.28 11.62
N SER A 270 -30.15 -27.94 10.56
CA SER A 270 -30.55 -29.32 10.24
C SER A 270 -29.48 -30.41 10.42
N MET A 271 -28.21 -30.06 10.64
CA MET A 271 -27.09 -31.02 10.60
C MET A 271 -26.28 -31.13 11.91
N LEU A 272 -26.93 -31.07 13.08
CA LEU A 272 -26.26 -31.33 14.36
C LEU A 272 -26.27 -32.82 14.81
N THR A 273 -26.40 -33.79 13.90
CA THR A 273 -26.48 -35.21 14.33
C THR A 273 -25.63 -36.25 13.60
N THR A 274 -24.84 -35.93 12.58
CA THR A 274 -23.86 -36.90 12.00
C THR A 274 -22.72 -36.21 11.26
N PRO A 275 -21.46 -36.71 11.36
CA PRO A 275 -20.34 -36.18 10.58
C PRO A 275 -20.51 -36.52 9.09
N PRO A 276 -20.38 -35.55 8.15
CA PRO A 276 -20.53 -35.84 6.74
C PRO A 276 -19.26 -36.50 6.19
N SER A 277 -19.46 -37.63 5.52
CA SER A 277 -18.51 -38.22 4.58
C SER A 277 -18.18 -37.22 3.48
N ILE A 278 -16.87 -37.05 3.23
CA ILE A 278 -16.29 -36.17 2.20
C ILE A 278 -16.89 -36.53 0.82
N GLY A 279 -17.81 -35.69 0.35
CA GLY A 279 -18.43 -35.70 -0.97
C GLY A 279 -18.30 -34.34 -1.65
N PRO A 280 -18.50 -34.26 -2.97
CA PRO A 280 -18.01 -33.14 -3.77
C PRO A 280 -18.83 -31.86 -3.57
N TRP A 281 -18.13 -30.80 -3.15
CA TRP A 281 -18.43 -29.37 -3.25
C TRP A 281 -19.75 -29.03 -3.99
N SER A 282 -20.86 -28.95 -3.26
CA SER A 282 -22.14 -28.49 -3.78
C SER A 282 -22.53 -27.12 -3.20
N SER A 283 -22.70 -26.18 -4.13
CA SER A 283 -23.24 -24.80 -4.19
C SER A 283 -24.10 -24.16 -3.08
N GLN A 284 -24.12 -24.66 -1.85
CA GLN A 284 -24.82 -24.02 -0.73
C GLN A 284 -23.94 -24.17 0.50
N THR A 285 -22.97 -23.27 0.64
CA THR A 285 -22.21 -23.11 1.88
C THR A 285 -22.27 -21.63 2.24
N GLY A 286 -22.19 -21.32 3.53
CA GLY A 286 -22.05 -19.94 3.98
C GLY A 286 -20.62 -19.59 4.32
N LEU A 287 -20.37 -18.31 4.56
CA LEU A 287 -19.05 -17.82 4.97
C LEU A 287 -18.46 -18.66 6.11
N PHE A 288 -19.23 -18.96 7.17
CA PHE A 288 -18.69 -19.71 8.31
C PHE A 288 -18.32 -21.16 7.98
N GLU A 289 -19.02 -21.79 7.04
CA GLU A 289 -18.68 -23.15 6.61
C GLU A 289 -17.35 -23.14 5.85
N GLU A 290 -17.17 -22.18 4.94
CA GLU A 290 -15.92 -21.97 4.22
C GLU A 290 -14.73 -21.71 5.17
N LEU A 291 -14.94 -20.89 6.22
CA LEU A 291 -13.91 -20.63 7.23
C LEU A 291 -13.60 -21.85 8.10
N ARG A 292 -14.61 -22.65 8.46
CA ARG A 292 -14.42 -23.89 9.21
C ARG A 292 -13.64 -24.92 8.41
N LEU A 293 -13.96 -25.10 7.13
CA LEU A 293 -13.22 -26.01 6.25
C LEU A 293 -11.75 -25.58 6.13
N LEU A 294 -11.49 -24.28 5.98
CA LEU A 294 -10.12 -23.77 5.97
C LEU A 294 -9.39 -24.01 7.29
N ARG A 295 -10.06 -23.85 8.45
CA ARG A 295 -9.48 -24.14 9.78
C ARG A 295 -9.25 -25.63 10.00
N ALA A 296 -10.16 -26.48 9.54
CA ALA A 296 -10.01 -27.93 9.63
C ALA A 296 -8.75 -28.41 8.90
N GLN A 297 -8.47 -27.86 7.71
CA GLN A 297 -7.24 -28.13 6.96
C GLN A 297 -5.97 -27.65 7.68
N VAL A 298 -6.07 -26.62 8.54
CA VAL A 298 -4.97 -26.22 9.42
C VAL A 298 -4.77 -27.23 10.55
N GLY A 299 -5.86 -27.71 11.14
CA GLY A 299 -5.83 -28.71 12.21
C GLY A 299 -5.28 -30.07 11.76
N THR A 300 -5.55 -30.49 10.53
CA THR A 300 -5.00 -31.73 9.93
C THR A 300 -3.54 -31.60 9.49
N GLY A 301 -3.02 -30.36 9.38
CA GLY A 301 -1.67 -30.08 8.91
C GLY A 301 -1.52 -29.95 7.39
N ASP A 302 -2.61 -30.06 6.63
CA ASP A 302 -2.61 -29.92 5.16
C ASP A 302 -2.32 -28.49 4.71
N VAL A 303 -2.70 -27.50 5.54
CA VAL A 303 -2.43 -26.08 5.31
C VAL A 303 -1.72 -25.49 6.53
N ARG A 304 -0.53 -24.93 6.32
CA ARG A 304 0.24 -24.32 7.41
C ARG A 304 0.02 -22.82 7.50
N MET A 305 -0.37 -22.33 8.68
CA MET A 305 -0.41 -20.89 8.94
C MET A 305 1.02 -20.29 9.00
N PRO A 306 1.25 -19.11 8.41
CA PRO A 306 2.57 -18.51 8.30
C PRO A 306 2.99 -17.75 9.57
N GLY A 307 3.99 -18.27 10.29
CA GLY A 307 4.70 -17.54 11.34
C GLY A 307 4.09 -17.63 12.74
N THR A 308 4.59 -16.78 13.66
CA THR A 308 4.12 -16.64 15.05
C THR A 308 2.83 -15.81 15.13
N GLU A 309 2.19 -15.75 16.30
CA GLU A 309 0.95 -15.01 16.60
C GLU A 309 0.86 -13.62 15.92
N ASP A 310 1.94 -12.83 15.90
CA ASP A 310 1.95 -11.47 15.31
C ASP A 310 2.02 -11.43 13.78
N LYS A 311 2.43 -12.53 13.13
CA LYS A 311 2.67 -12.62 11.68
C LYS A 311 1.67 -13.52 10.95
N LYS A 312 0.78 -14.18 11.69
CA LYS A 312 -0.15 -15.20 11.18
C LYS A 312 -1.06 -14.75 10.03
N TYR A 313 -1.39 -13.45 9.95
CA TYR A 313 -2.26 -12.87 8.92
C TYR A 313 -1.53 -12.10 7.81
N GLN A 314 -0.21 -12.23 7.69
CA GLN A 314 0.60 -11.37 6.80
C GLN A 314 0.97 -12.00 5.45
N ARG A 315 0.54 -13.24 5.16
CA ARG A 315 0.88 -13.97 3.93
C ARG A 315 -0.27 -14.83 3.42
N GLY A 316 -0.22 -15.13 2.13
CA GLY A 316 -1.16 -16.03 1.47
C GLY A 316 -2.62 -15.60 1.63
N ILE A 317 -3.50 -16.61 1.69
CA ILE A 317 -4.94 -16.45 1.91
C ILE A 317 -5.29 -15.78 3.25
N TRP A 318 -4.42 -15.89 4.26
CA TRP A 318 -4.64 -15.35 5.60
C TRP A 318 -4.73 -13.82 5.66
N GLN A 319 -4.39 -13.14 4.56
CA GLN A 319 -4.58 -11.70 4.40
C GLN A 319 -6.02 -11.31 4.06
N ALA A 320 -6.86 -12.27 3.63
CA ALA A 320 -8.23 -12.02 3.22
C ALA A 320 -9.05 -11.36 4.34
N ILE A 321 -9.85 -10.36 3.95
CA ILE A 321 -10.78 -9.70 4.87
C ILE A 321 -11.94 -10.67 5.13
N GLY A 322 -12.18 -10.98 6.40
CA GLY A 322 -13.18 -11.95 6.83
C GLY A 322 -12.58 -13.05 7.70
N TYR A 323 -11.37 -13.53 7.40
CA TYR A 323 -10.77 -14.61 8.20
C TYR A 323 -10.30 -14.10 9.56
N LYS A 324 -9.35 -13.15 9.55
CA LYS A 324 -8.76 -12.59 10.78
C LYS A 324 -9.79 -11.86 11.66
N GLU A 325 -10.84 -11.31 11.05
CA GLU A 325 -11.91 -10.63 11.77
C GLU A 325 -12.81 -11.61 12.53
N PHE A 326 -13.07 -12.79 11.99
CA PHE A 326 -13.87 -13.84 12.63
C PHE A 326 -13.05 -14.87 13.41
N ASP A 327 -11.72 -14.81 13.37
CA ASP A 327 -10.85 -15.71 14.14
C ASP A 327 -11.17 -15.78 15.66
N PRO A 328 -11.45 -14.66 16.37
CA PRO A 328 -11.84 -14.73 17.78
C PRO A 328 -13.17 -15.46 17.99
N TYR A 329 -14.14 -15.24 17.10
CA TYR A 329 -15.45 -15.89 17.15
C TYR A 329 -15.35 -17.40 16.87
N LEU A 330 -14.60 -17.80 15.84
CA LEU A 330 -14.40 -19.20 15.50
C LEU A 330 -13.62 -19.95 16.59
N THR A 331 -12.63 -19.31 17.20
CA THR A 331 -11.87 -19.88 18.32
C THR A 331 -12.74 -20.07 19.56
N ALA A 332 -13.63 -19.11 19.87
CA ALA A 332 -14.60 -19.24 20.96
C ALA A 332 -15.69 -20.30 20.67
N LEU A 333 -15.96 -20.59 19.40
CA LEU A 333 -16.91 -21.62 18.99
C LEU A 333 -16.30 -23.03 19.06
N GLU A 334 -15.02 -23.15 18.71
CA GLU A 334 -14.27 -24.42 18.66
C GLU A 334 -13.64 -24.78 20.02
N SER A 335 -13.76 -23.93 21.05
CA SER A 335 -13.20 -24.21 22.37
C SER A 335 -13.86 -25.41 23.04
N THR A 336 -13.06 -26.22 23.73
CA THR A 336 -13.53 -27.39 24.50
C THR A 336 -14.50 -27.07 25.63
N ASP A 337 -14.53 -25.81 26.07
CA ASP A 337 -15.55 -25.26 26.98
C ASP A 337 -16.49 -24.33 26.19
N PRO A 338 -17.72 -24.77 25.85
CA PRO A 338 -18.64 -23.99 25.03
C PRO A 338 -19.05 -22.71 25.76
N GLN A 339 -18.65 -21.57 25.22
CA GLN A 339 -19.11 -20.28 25.74
C GLN A 339 -20.63 -20.16 25.58
N PRO A 340 -21.37 -19.62 26.58
CA PRO A 340 -22.81 -19.48 26.50
C PRO A 340 -23.23 -18.61 25.31
N ALA A 341 -24.38 -18.91 24.70
CA ALA A 341 -24.89 -18.20 23.53
C ALA A 341 -24.93 -16.66 23.72
N ASP A 342 -25.18 -16.21 24.96
CA ASP A 342 -25.19 -14.80 25.37
C ASP A 342 -23.87 -14.07 25.16
N THR A 343 -22.74 -14.80 25.08
CA THR A 343 -21.41 -14.23 24.81
C THR A 343 -21.01 -14.36 23.33
N LEU A 344 -21.46 -15.43 22.65
CA LEU A 344 -21.14 -15.70 21.25
C LEU A 344 -21.87 -14.75 20.28
N ILE A 345 -23.11 -14.39 20.57
CA ILE A 345 -23.90 -13.50 19.71
C ILE A 345 -23.30 -12.08 19.67
N PRO A 346 -23.01 -11.41 20.81
CA PRO A 346 -22.32 -10.12 20.80
C PRO A 346 -20.94 -10.17 20.14
N LEU A 347 -20.20 -11.28 20.32
CA LEU A 347 -18.89 -11.47 19.69
C LEU A 347 -19.01 -11.56 18.16
N LYS A 348 -19.97 -12.33 17.64
CA LYS A 348 -20.26 -12.43 16.20
C LYS A 348 -20.61 -11.06 15.61
N LEU A 349 -21.46 -10.28 16.29
CA LEU A 349 -21.83 -8.93 15.87
C LEU A 349 -20.61 -7.99 15.85
N SER A 350 -19.79 -8.02 16.89
CA SER A 350 -18.56 -7.24 16.95
C SER A 350 -17.60 -7.59 15.81
N CYS A 351 -17.36 -8.88 15.55
CA CYS A 351 -16.56 -9.34 14.41
C CYS A 351 -17.12 -8.86 13.07
N THR A 352 -18.45 -8.86 12.92
CA THR A 352 -19.14 -8.37 11.72
C THR A 352 -18.87 -6.88 11.50
N ASP A 353 -18.97 -6.06 12.54
CA ASP A 353 -18.69 -4.62 12.44
C ASP A 353 -17.21 -4.34 12.10
N ILE A 354 -16.29 -5.13 12.65
CA ILE A 354 -14.86 -5.05 12.31
C ILE A 354 -14.64 -5.39 10.84
N MET A 355 -15.29 -6.43 10.31
CA MET A 355 -15.21 -6.83 8.90
C MET A 355 -15.79 -5.75 7.97
N LYS A 356 -16.95 -5.18 8.30
CA LYS A 356 -17.55 -4.05 7.59
C LYS A 356 -16.58 -2.86 7.55
N ALA A 357 -16.03 -2.49 8.71
CA ALA A 357 -15.05 -1.40 8.80
C ALA A 357 -13.74 -1.71 8.04
N ALA A 358 -13.27 -2.95 8.02
CA ALA A 358 -12.09 -3.37 7.24
C ALA A 358 -12.37 -3.27 5.73
N THR A 359 -13.55 -3.67 5.28
CA THR A 359 -14.00 -3.60 3.89
C THR A 359 -14.07 -2.14 3.39
N ARG A 360 -14.68 -1.23 4.16
CA ARG A 360 -14.72 0.20 3.84
C ARG A 360 -13.31 0.82 3.78
N ARG A 361 -12.44 0.46 4.73
CA ARG A 361 -11.03 0.90 4.72
C ARG A 361 -10.28 0.40 3.49
N TYR A 362 -10.55 -0.82 3.03
CA TYR A 362 -9.97 -1.37 1.82
C TYR A 362 -10.43 -0.60 0.57
N ALA A 363 -11.74 -0.33 0.42
CA ALA A 363 -12.27 0.50 -0.66
C ALA A 363 -11.60 1.89 -0.72
N LYS A 364 -11.48 2.58 0.43
CA LYS A 364 -10.80 3.89 0.52
C LYS A 364 -9.33 3.81 0.09
N LYS A 365 -8.61 2.76 0.49
CA LYS A 365 -7.21 2.51 0.06
C LYS A 365 -7.12 2.30 -1.45
N GLN A 366 -8.06 1.58 -2.05
CA GLN A 366 -8.08 1.35 -3.51
C GLN A 366 -8.24 2.67 -4.27
N VAL A 367 -9.20 3.52 -3.89
CA VAL A 367 -9.36 4.87 -4.50
C VAL A 367 -8.09 5.69 -4.33
N SER A 368 -7.53 5.73 -3.11
CA SER A 368 -6.29 6.47 -2.86
C SER A 368 -5.13 5.94 -3.70
N TRP A 369 -5.06 4.63 -3.97
CA TRP A 369 -4.00 4.05 -4.78
C TRP A 369 -4.18 4.41 -6.26
N ILE A 370 -5.40 4.29 -6.79
CA ILE A 370 -5.70 4.66 -8.18
C ILE A 370 -5.32 6.13 -8.42
N ARG A 371 -5.77 7.05 -7.56
CA ARG A 371 -5.48 8.49 -7.70
C ARG A 371 -4.01 8.84 -7.54
N LYS A 372 -3.29 8.20 -6.61
CA LYS A 372 -1.89 8.59 -6.29
C LYS A 372 -0.84 7.84 -7.08
N LYS A 373 -1.19 6.76 -7.78
CA LYS A 373 -0.22 5.88 -8.45
C LYS A 373 -0.62 5.51 -9.87
N LEU A 374 -1.83 4.99 -10.08
CA LEU A 374 -2.26 4.52 -11.38
C LEU A 374 -2.52 5.69 -12.35
N LEU A 375 -3.35 6.65 -11.93
CA LEU A 375 -3.69 7.84 -12.73
C LEU A 375 -2.47 8.69 -13.14
N PRO A 376 -1.49 8.98 -12.24
CA PRO A 376 -0.23 9.60 -12.64
C PRO A 376 0.50 8.85 -13.76
N ALA A 377 0.54 7.51 -13.67
CA ALA A 377 1.26 6.69 -14.63
C ALA A 377 0.56 6.67 -16.00
N THR A 378 -0.78 6.71 -16.02
CA THR A 378 -1.55 6.81 -17.27
C THR A 378 -1.35 8.17 -17.94
N GLN A 379 -1.49 9.27 -17.18
CA GLN A 379 -1.32 10.63 -17.69
C GLN A 379 0.09 10.85 -18.27
N ALA A 380 1.13 10.44 -17.54
CA ALA A 380 2.50 10.53 -18.04
C ALA A 380 2.75 9.69 -19.30
N SER A 381 2.02 8.59 -19.49
CA SER A 381 2.13 7.76 -20.70
C SER A 381 1.33 8.32 -21.87
N GLU A 382 0.22 9.01 -21.60
CA GLU A 382 -0.58 9.71 -22.61
C GLU A 382 0.22 10.85 -23.24
N GLU A 383 0.86 11.70 -22.44
CA GLU A 383 1.69 12.86 -22.89
C GLU A 383 2.83 12.44 -23.83
N VAL A 384 3.53 11.34 -23.51
CA VAL A 384 4.68 10.86 -24.31
C VAL A 384 4.27 10.38 -25.71
N THR A 385 2.99 10.09 -25.93
CA THR A 385 2.51 9.49 -27.20
C THR A 385 1.88 10.52 -28.16
N GLU A 386 1.92 11.82 -27.83
CA GLU A 386 1.46 12.89 -28.71
C GLU A 386 2.25 12.90 -30.04
N GLY A 387 1.63 12.38 -31.11
CA GLY A 387 2.20 12.29 -32.46
C GLY A 387 2.05 10.94 -33.16
N GLN A 388 1.81 9.84 -32.42
CA GLN A 388 1.62 8.48 -32.99
C GLN A 388 0.32 7.77 -32.58
N GLY A 389 -0.60 8.49 -31.91
CA GLY A 389 -1.86 7.96 -31.39
C GLY A 389 -1.73 7.47 -29.95
N THR A 390 -2.72 7.76 -29.10
CA THR A 390 -2.67 7.41 -27.66
C THR A 390 -2.76 5.90 -27.46
N ASN A 391 -1.74 5.30 -26.84
CA ASN A 391 -1.72 3.88 -26.52
C ASN A 391 -2.43 3.54 -25.21
N VAL A 392 -2.64 4.53 -24.33
CA VAL A 392 -3.36 4.38 -23.08
C VAL A 392 -4.44 5.44 -23.02
N ARG A 393 -5.63 5.07 -22.55
CA ARG A 393 -6.61 6.02 -22.04
C ARG A 393 -7.29 5.49 -20.79
N MET A 394 -7.52 6.37 -19.83
CA MET A 394 -8.25 6.05 -18.60
C MET A 394 -9.57 6.83 -18.52
N TYR A 395 -10.69 6.12 -18.47
CA TYR A 395 -12.04 6.68 -18.35
C TYR A 395 -12.65 6.34 -16.99
N LEU A 396 -13.35 7.29 -16.38
CA LEU A 396 -14.12 7.05 -15.17
C LEU A 396 -15.58 6.79 -15.54
N LEU A 397 -16.14 5.70 -15.01
CA LEU A 397 -17.55 5.33 -15.15
C LEU A 397 -18.23 5.46 -13.79
N ASP A 398 -19.32 6.22 -13.75
CA ASP A 398 -20.10 6.44 -12.53
C ASP A 398 -21.06 5.26 -12.27
N ALA A 399 -20.76 4.48 -11.23
CA ALA A 399 -21.55 3.37 -10.73
C ALA A 399 -22.30 3.72 -9.42
N THR A 400 -22.47 5.02 -9.13
CA THR A 400 -23.16 5.49 -7.92
C THR A 400 -24.62 5.09 -7.91
N SER A 401 -25.35 5.18 -9.03
CA SER A 401 -26.72 4.65 -9.16
C SER A 401 -26.75 3.39 -10.02
N LEU A 402 -27.42 2.34 -9.52
CA LEU A 402 -27.58 1.08 -10.26
C LEU A 402 -28.69 1.20 -11.33
N ASP A 403 -29.63 2.13 -11.17
CA ASP A 403 -30.75 2.31 -12.10
C ASP A 403 -30.26 2.74 -13.49
N HIS A 404 -29.18 3.50 -13.53
CA HIS A 404 -28.54 4.00 -14.76
C HIS A 404 -27.32 3.17 -15.18
N TRP A 405 -27.15 1.95 -14.64
CA TRP A 405 -25.99 1.09 -14.95
C TRP A 405 -25.81 0.87 -16.45
N ASN A 406 -26.89 0.52 -17.14
CA ASN A 406 -26.83 0.18 -18.57
C ASN A 406 -26.33 1.36 -19.41
N GLU A 407 -26.81 2.57 -19.13
CA GLU A 407 -26.49 3.78 -19.90
C GLU A 407 -25.10 4.34 -19.55
N HIS A 408 -24.87 4.58 -18.25
CA HIS A 408 -23.68 5.28 -17.78
C HIS A 408 -22.44 4.38 -17.70
N VAL A 409 -22.61 3.08 -17.48
CA VAL A 409 -21.50 2.14 -17.31
C VAL A 409 -21.38 1.23 -18.52
N ARG A 410 -22.36 0.35 -18.77
CA ARG A 410 -22.25 -0.71 -19.78
C ARG A 410 -22.11 -0.16 -21.21
N ASP A 411 -23.10 0.57 -21.68
CA ASP A 411 -23.19 1.02 -23.07
C ASP A 411 -22.08 2.04 -23.39
N THR A 412 -21.75 2.88 -22.42
CA THR A 412 -20.63 3.82 -22.50
C THR A 412 -19.29 3.09 -22.58
N ALA A 413 -19.05 2.07 -21.75
CA ALA A 413 -17.82 1.27 -21.82
C ALA A 413 -17.68 0.54 -23.17
N VAL A 414 -18.76 -0.08 -23.67
CA VAL A 414 -18.76 -0.79 -24.96
C VAL A 414 -18.43 0.17 -26.10
N ARG A 415 -19.08 1.35 -26.13
CA ARG A 415 -18.84 2.40 -27.14
C ARG A 415 -17.38 2.88 -27.12
N LEU A 416 -16.90 3.30 -25.95
CA LEU A 416 -15.53 3.80 -25.79
C LEU A 416 -14.48 2.75 -26.16
N THR A 417 -14.71 1.48 -25.80
CA THR A 417 -13.79 0.39 -26.15
C THR A 417 -13.70 0.20 -27.66
N ARG A 418 -14.85 0.20 -28.36
CA ARG A 418 -14.91 0.06 -29.81
C ARG A 418 -14.20 1.22 -30.50
N ASP A 419 -14.50 2.44 -30.10
CA ASP A 419 -13.93 3.65 -30.69
C ASP A 419 -12.42 3.76 -30.45
N PHE A 420 -11.98 3.48 -29.23
CA PHE A 420 -10.56 3.51 -28.87
C PHE A 420 -9.74 2.51 -29.69
N PHE A 421 -10.19 1.25 -29.80
CA PHE A 421 -9.45 0.25 -30.57
C PHE A 421 -9.55 0.44 -32.08
N ALA A 422 -10.61 1.07 -32.59
CA ALA A 422 -10.75 1.45 -33.98
C ALA A 422 -9.91 2.69 -34.38
N ASN A 423 -9.31 3.40 -33.41
CA ASN A 423 -8.67 4.71 -33.59
C ASN A 423 -9.67 5.82 -34.00
N ASN A 424 -10.94 5.70 -33.62
CA ASN A 424 -11.92 6.76 -33.80
C ASN A 424 -11.66 7.90 -32.79
N PRO A 425 -12.10 9.14 -33.09
CA PRO A 425 -12.08 10.23 -32.13
C PRO A 425 -12.88 9.84 -30.89
N THR A 426 -12.22 9.82 -29.74
CA THR A 426 -12.84 9.51 -28.46
C THR A 426 -12.88 10.76 -27.58
N PRO A 427 -13.96 10.98 -26.80
CA PRO A 427 -14.10 12.15 -25.95
C PRO A 427 -12.96 12.24 -24.93
N ASP A 428 -12.68 13.46 -24.48
CA ASP A 428 -11.73 13.68 -23.38
C ASP A 428 -12.27 13.03 -22.11
N PRO A 429 -11.50 12.13 -21.44
CA PRO A 429 -11.94 11.46 -20.23
C PRO A 429 -12.50 12.37 -19.14
N THR A 430 -12.00 13.61 -19.01
CA THR A 430 -12.48 14.54 -17.97
C THR A 430 -13.89 15.08 -18.24
N THR A 431 -14.34 15.03 -19.49
CA THR A 431 -15.64 15.57 -19.93
C THR A 431 -16.80 14.57 -19.84
N LEU A 432 -16.53 13.31 -19.52
CA LEU A 432 -17.55 12.25 -19.50
C LEU A 432 -18.64 12.51 -18.44
N CYS A 433 -18.25 12.95 -17.25
CA CYS A 433 -19.19 13.30 -16.18
C CYS A 433 -18.53 14.26 -15.17
N PRO A 434 -19.31 14.97 -14.34
CA PRO A 434 -18.77 15.87 -13.32
C PRO A 434 -17.82 15.19 -12.34
N ILE A 435 -18.12 13.93 -11.97
CA ILE A 435 -17.26 13.12 -11.09
C ILE A 435 -15.95 12.76 -11.79
N ALA A 436 -15.98 12.46 -13.09
CA ALA A 436 -14.77 12.22 -13.87
C ALA A 436 -13.89 13.47 -13.88
N HIS A 437 -14.46 14.65 -14.05
CA HIS A 437 -13.72 15.90 -13.94
C HIS A 437 -13.04 16.02 -12.57
N GLU A 438 -13.74 15.86 -11.47
CA GLU A 438 -13.15 15.98 -10.12
C GLU A 438 -12.08 14.91 -9.82
N MET A 439 -12.31 13.68 -10.23
CA MET A 439 -11.49 12.53 -9.84
C MET A 439 -10.27 12.33 -10.75
N LEU A 440 -10.38 12.69 -12.02
CA LEU A 440 -9.29 12.63 -13.00
C LEU A 440 -8.45 13.91 -13.03
N THR A 441 -9.05 15.08 -12.73
CA THR A 441 -8.25 16.29 -12.54
C THR A 441 -7.46 16.18 -11.24
N THR A 442 -6.15 16.25 -11.36
CA THR A 442 -5.30 16.18 -10.18
C THR A 442 -4.44 17.42 -10.08
N LYS A 443 -4.82 18.31 -9.15
CA LYS A 443 -4.16 19.61 -8.92
C LYS A 443 -2.69 19.51 -8.46
N SER A 444 -2.13 18.32 -8.21
CA SER A 444 -0.77 18.16 -7.67
C SER A 444 -0.29 16.69 -7.68
N ILE A 445 -0.10 16.07 -8.85
CA ILE A 445 0.48 14.72 -8.96
C ILE A 445 2.00 14.74 -9.04
N ILE A 446 2.53 15.70 -9.80
CA ILE A 446 3.97 15.87 -10.00
C ILE A 446 4.68 16.04 -8.64
N ASP A 447 3.98 16.59 -7.65
CA ASP A 447 4.51 16.79 -6.30
C ASP A 447 4.75 15.47 -5.55
N THR A 448 3.92 14.43 -5.64
CA THR A 448 4.08 13.26 -4.73
C THR A 448 5.20 12.29 -5.16
N ALA A 449 5.40 12.07 -6.47
CA ALA A 449 6.48 11.21 -6.95
C ALA A 449 7.84 11.92 -6.90
N THR A 450 7.87 13.23 -7.15
CA THR A 450 9.07 14.06 -7.08
C THR A 450 9.42 14.41 -5.63
N ARG A 451 8.44 14.63 -4.73
CA ARG A 451 8.69 14.88 -3.30
C ARG A 451 9.36 13.73 -2.58
N VAL A 452 9.13 12.49 -3.00
CA VAL A 452 9.80 11.32 -2.41
C VAL A 452 11.34 11.43 -2.53
N PHE A 453 11.83 12.12 -3.57
CA PHE A 453 13.25 12.40 -3.76
C PHE A 453 13.74 13.66 -3.01
N THR A 454 12.84 14.58 -2.62
CA THR A 454 13.17 15.82 -1.89
C THR A 454 12.81 15.79 -0.41
N TRP A 455 12.22 14.71 0.11
CA TRP A 455 11.88 14.59 1.52
C TRP A 455 13.12 14.65 2.41
N GLN A 456 13.13 15.59 3.35
CA GLN A 456 14.04 15.54 4.50
C GLN A 456 13.43 14.67 5.60
N LYS A 457 14.27 13.87 6.26
CA LYS A 457 13.86 13.05 7.40
C LYS A 457 14.13 13.81 8.69
N HIS A 458 13.08 14.05 9.45
CA HIS A 458 13.14 14.71 10.74
C HIS A 458 12.98 13.68 11.85
N THR A 459 13.82 13.77 12.88
CA THR A 459 13.76 12.90 14.06
C THR A 459 13.35 13.70 15.29
N CYS A 460 12.28 13.30 15.95
CA CYS A 460 11.85 13.85 17.22
C CYS A 460 12.45 13.06 18.38
N GLU A 461 13.34 13.70 19.15
CA GLU A 461 13.93 13.12 20.36
C GLU A 461 12.96 13.08 21.55
N VAL A 462 11.87 13.85 21.48
CA VAL A 462 10.86 13.95 22.56
C VAL A 462 9.80 12.85 22.42
N CYS A 463 9.45 12.48 21.20
CA CYS A 463 8.48 11.43 20.94
C CYS A 463 9.21 10.12 20.68
N VAL A 464 9.18 9.21 21.66
CA VAL A 464 9.68 7.84 21.49
C VAL A 464 8.53 6.88 21.18
N SER A 465 8.82 5.88 20.35
CA SER A 465 7.93 4.73 20.11
C SER A 465 8.07 3.68 21.22
N ASN A 466 7.19 2.68 21.26
CA ASN A 466 7.11 1.66 22.32
C ASN A 466 8.40 0.83 22.55
N GLY A 467 9.44 1.00 21.72
CA GLY A 467 10.77 0.39 21.87
C GLY A 467 11.91 1.37 22.12
N GLY A 468 11.64 2.60 22.60
CA GLY A 468 12.66 3.61 22.92
C GLY A 468 13.28 4.32 21.71
N VAL A 469 12.87 3.94 20.48
CA VAL A 469 13.37 4.57 19.25
C VAL A 469 12.71 5.94 19.04
N PRO A 470 13.50 7.01 18.77
CA PRO A 470 12.97 8.33 18.41
C PRO A 470 12.03 8.27 17.21
N MET A 471 10.94 9.04 17.26
CA MET A 471 9.95 9.09 16.18
C MET A 471 10.55 9.81 14.97
N MET A 472 10.58 9.13 13.83
CA MET A 472 11.04 9.70 12.56
C MET A 472 9.84 10.08 11.68
N VAL A 473 9.90 11.25 11.06
CA VAL A 473 8.86 11.80 10.19
C VAL A 473 9.50 12.21 8.87
N ASN A 474 8.88 11.84 7.74
CA ASN A 474 9.39 12.16 6.41
C ASN A 474 8.65 13.39 5.87
N GLY A 475 9.39 14.44 5.50
CA GLY A 475 8.86 15.66 4.89
C GLY A 475 8.60 16.79 5.89
N ASP A 476 8.80 18.03 5.43
CA ASP A 476 8.73 19.23 6.27
C ASP A 476 7.30 19.54 6.73
N ARG A 477 6.32 19.35 5.85
CA ARG A 477 4.90 19.57 6.17
C ARG A 477 4.40 18.58 7.21
N GLU A 478 4.79 17.31 7.08
CA GLU A 478 4.46 16.25 8.01
C GLU A 478 5.16 16.47 9.36
N TRP A 479 6.38 17.02 9.35
CA TRP A 479 7.11 17.43 10.55
C TRP A 479 6.42 18.58 11.30
N GLU A 480 5.98 19.62 10.60
CA GLU A 480 5.19 20.70 11.22
C GLU A 480 3.89 20.19 11.86
N GLN A 481 3.21 19.26 11.19
CA GLN A 481 2.02 18.60 11.75
C GLN A 481 2.37 17.79 13.01
N HIS A 482 3.51 17.08 13.01
CA HIS A 482 3.99 16.37 14.18
C HIS A 482 4.23 17.32 15.37
N LEU A 483 4.90 18.45 15.16
CA LEU A 483 5.18 19.45 16.22
C LEU A 483 3.88 20.01 16.83
N ARG A 484 2.82 20.17 16.02
CA ARG A 484 1.49 20.64 16.48
C ARG A 484 0.64 19.53 17.11
N SER A 485 1.05 18.27 16.99
CA SER A 485 0.28 17.13 17.48
C SER A 485 0.12 17.15 19.00
N GLN A 486 -1.01 16.64 19.49
CA GLN A 486 -1.25 16.54 20.94
C GLN A 486 -0.23 15.64 21.64
N ARG A 487 0.23 14.57 20.97
CA ARG A 487 1.23 13.64 21.50
C ARG A 487 2.56 14.36 21.75
N HIS A 488 3.02 15.14 20.77
CA HIS A 488 4.25 15.91 20.90
C HIS A 488 4.15 16.95 22.02
N ARG A 489 3.09 17.76 22.04
CA ARG A 489 2.86 18.76 23.10
C ARG A 489 2.81 18.16 24.50
N ARG A 490 2.13 17.01 24.68
CA ARG A 490 2.09 16.30 25.96
C ARG A 490 3.48 15.80 26.39
N ASN A 491 4.26 15.23 25.47
CA ASN A 491 5.59 14.73 25.79
C ASN A 491 6.59 15.85 26.10
N VAL A 492 6.52 16.98 25.38
CA VAL A 492 7.33 18.18 25.67
C VAL A 492 7.01 18.72 27.06
N ALA A 493 5.73 18.86 27.40
CA ALA A 493 5.30 19.32 28.73
C ALA A 493 5.79 18.37 29.84
N LYS A 494 5.70 17.05 29.61
CA LYS A 494 6.21 16.05 30.56
C LYS A 494 7.71 16.19 30.79
N ARG A 495 8.51 16.32 29.72
CA ARG A 495 9.97 16.54 29.83
C ARG A 495 10.31 17.83 30.57
N LYS A 496 9.63 18.94 30.27
CA LYS A 496 9.85 20.22 30.97
C LYS A 496 9.59 20.11 32.47
N ASN A 497 8.51 19.45 32.88
CA ASN A 497 8.18 19.23 34.29
C ASN A 497 9.21 18.31 34.98
N GLU A 498 9.68 17.28 34.29
CA GLU A 498 10.72 16.38 34.81
C GLU A 498 12.07 17.08 34.99
N GLU A 499 12.44 17.96 34.06
CA GLU A 499 13.63 18.83 34.15
C GLU A 499 13.52 19.78 35.35
N GLN A 500 12.38 20.46 35.52
CA GLN A 500 12.13 21.35 36.65
C GLN A 500 12.24 20.61 38.00
N ARG A 501 11.67 19.40 38.10
CA ARG A 501 11.78 18.56 39.29
C ARG A 501 13.20 18.07 39.58
N LYS A 502 14.05 17.94 38.57
CA LYS A 502 15.48 17.62 38.75
C LYS A 502 16.26 18.83 39.24
N ILE A 503 15.97 20.01 38.71
CA ILE A 503 16.58 21.27 39.15
C ILE A 503 16.19 21.56 40.61
N GLU A 504 14.92 21.38 40.97
CA GLU A 504 14.45 21.53 42.35
C GLU A 504 15.11 20.52 43.30
N ARG A 505 15.27 19.26 42.88
CA ARG A 505 15.99 18.24 43.67
C ARG A 505 17.47 18.59 43.84
N GLY A 506 18.16 18.93 42.76
CA GLY A 506 19.57 19.34 42.83
C GLY A 506 19.81 20.63 43.61
N ARG A 507 18.80 21.52 43.71
CA ARG A 507 18.84 22.68 44.61
C ARG A 507 18.66 22.27 46.08
N ARG A 508 17.85 21.25 46.36
CA ARG A 508 17.65 20.71 47.70
C ARG A 508 18.89 19.97 48.20
N ASP A 509 19.51 19.17 47.33
CA ASP A 509 20.70 18.37 47.67
C ASP A 509 21.94 19.27 47.95
N ARG A 510 22.06 20.41 47.26
CA ARG A 510 23.12 21.41 47.56
C ARG A 510 22.89 22.19 48.85
N VAL A 511 21.63 22.34 49.29
CA VAL A 511 21.33 22.97 50.57
C VAL A 511 21.71 22.03 51.70
N THR A 512 21.47 20.72 51.55
CA THR A 512 21.89 19.72 52.54
C THR A 512 23.41 19.51 52.61
N GLU A 513 24.14 19.55 51.49
CA GLU A 513 25.62 19.50 51.50
C GLU A 513 26.24 20.77 52.12
N GLY A 514 25.62 21.94 51.92
CA GLY A 514 26.04 23.19 52.56
C GLY A 514 25.72 23.27 54.06
N GLU A 515 24.72 22.52 54.54
CA GLU A 515 24.42 22.37 55.97
C GLU A 515 25.39 21.39 56.65
N GLU A 516 25.80 20.30 55.98
CA GLU A 516 26.82 19.36 56.51
C GLU A 516 28.24 20.00 56.57
N GLU A 517 28.64 20.83 55.59
CA GLU A 517 29.90 21.59 55.64
C GLU A 517 29.86 22.76 56.66
N GLY A 518 28.66 23.26 56.97
CA GLY A 518 28.44 24.29 58.00
C GLY A 518 28.51 23.74 59.43
N GLU A 519 28.11 22.48 59.65
CA GLU A 519 28.10 21.84 60.96
C GLU A 519 29.51 21.38 61.41
N GLU A 520 30.44 21.16 60.48
CA GLU A 520 31.86 20.86 60.80
C GLU A 520 32.70 22.11 61.15
N ARG A 521 32.24 23.32 60.80
CA ARG A 521 32.91 24.59 61.15
C ARG A 521 32.27 25.34 62.33
N GLY A 522 31.18 24.81 62.90
CA GLY A 522 30.40 25.45 63.98
C GLY A 522 30.71 24.98 65.40
N LYS A 523 31.88 24.37 65.65
CA LYS A 523 32.35 24.02 67.01
C LYS A 523 33.62 24.79 67.38
N GLU A 524 33.54 26.12 67.40
CA GLU A 524 34.46 26.97 68.14
C GLU A 524 33.85 28.38 68.22
N GLY A 525 33.41 28.77 69.42
CA GLY A 525 33.01 30.16 69.73
C GLY A 525 31.58 30.32 70.26
N ASP A 526 31.34 29.88 71.49
CA ASP A 526 30.37 30.53 72.39
C ASP A 526 30.97 31.84 72.91
N GLU A 527 30.18 32.93 72.97
CA GLU A 527 29.97 33.77 74.17
C GLU A 527 29.29 35.13 73.84
N GLU A 528 28.27 35.46 74.65
CA GLU A 528 27.68 36.79 74.93
C GLU A 528 26.82 37.45 73.80
N ASP A 529 25.69 38.13 74.01
CA ASP A 529 25.07 38.74 75.19
C ASP A 529 23.56 39.00 74.92
N GLU A 530 22.85 39.34 75.99
CA GLU A 530 21.41 39.52 76.22
C GLU A 530 20.65 40.56 75.36
N GLY A 531 19.31 40.41 75.30
CA GLY A 531 18.40 41.57 75.37
C GLY A 531 17.10 41.53 74.55
N GLY A 532 15.96 41.41 75.25
CA GLY A 532 14.84 42.36 75.10
C GLY A 532 13.67 42.05 74.13
N GLU A 533 12.58 41.57 74.71
CA GLU A 533 11.14 41.85 74.49
C GLU A 533 10.59 42.46 73.18
N GLY A 534 9.43 41.95 72.73
CA GLY A 534 8.49 42.76 71.93
C GLY A 534 7.42 41.99 71.12
N LYS A 535 6.22 41.86 71.69
CA LYS A 535 5.02 41.25 71.10
C LYS A 535 4.12 42.32 70.47
N VAL A 536 3.78 42.28 69.17
CA VAL A 536 2.52 42.84 68.62
C VAL A 536 2.03 42.06 67.39
N ARG A 537 0.71 41.85 67.39
CA ARG A 537 -0.17 41.19 66.41
C ARG A 537 -0.78 42.26 65.48
N GLY A 538 -0.98 41.98 64.19
CA GLY A 538 -1.77 42.87 63.31
C GLY A 538 -2.01 42.28 61.92
N GLU A 539 -3.28 42.19 61.53
CA GLU A 539 -3.81 41.62 60.30
C GLU A 539 -3.80 42.60 59.11
N ARG A 540 -3.88 42.02 57.89
CA ARG A 540 -4.57 42.51 56.67
C ARG A 540 -3.85 43.51 55.74
N GLU A 541 -3.63 43.10 54.49
CA GLU A 541 -4.29 43.68 53.29
C GLU A 541 -3.95 42.93 51.98
N GLU A 542 -5.01 42.43 51.32
CA GLU A 542 -5.05 41.99 49.93
C GLU A 542 -5.27 43.21 49.03
N ARG A 543 -4.33 43.54 48.13
CA ARG A 543 -4.55 44.15 46.80
C ARG A 543 -3.21 44.52 46.19
N GLU A 544 -2.78 43.82 45.14
CA GLU A 544 -1.96 44.34 44.03
C GLU A 544 -1.58 43.17 43.10
N GLU A 545 -2.54 42.68 42.31
CA GLU A 545 -2.24 41.67 41.28
C GLU A 545 -3.19 41.78 40.08
N GLU A 546 -3.29 42.96 39.45
CA GLU A 546 -3.97 43.10 38.13
C GLU A 546 -3.24 44.01 37.12
N GLY A 547 -2.00 44.46 37.40
CA GLY A 547 -1.28 45.41 36.54
C GLY A 547 -0.15 44.86 35.66
N LYS A 548 0.23 43.57 35.77
CA LYS A 548 1.46 43.04 35.15
C LYS A 548 1.27 42.21 33.87
N ASP A 549 0.04 41.94 33.46
CA ASP A 549 -0.26 41.04 32.34
C ASP A 549 -0.45 41.74 30.98
N GLU A 550 -0.61 43.06 30.94
CA GLU A 550 -0.75 43.81 29.67
C GLU A 550 0.61 44.27 29.11
N GLU A 551 1.54 44.69 29.96
CA GLU A 551 2.85 45.19 29.54
C GLU A 551 3.75 44.08 28.95
N GLY A 552 3.52 42.82 29.35
CA GLY A 552 4.18 41.64 28.77
C GLY A 552 3.65 41.26 27.39
N LYS A 553 2.36 41.48 27.12
CA LYS A 553 1.72 41.13 25.83
C LYS A 553 2.00 42.16 24.74
N GLU A 554 2.25 43.41 25.10
CA GLU A 554 2.63 44.46 24.14
C GLU A 554 4.07 44.26 23.62
N LYS A 555 5.02 43.90 24.51
CA LYS A 555 6.39 43.56 24.11
C LYS A 555 6.48 42.29 23.23
N GLU A 556 5.61 41.32 23.44
CA GLU A 556 5.55 40.09 22.62
C GLU A 556 4.98 40.37 21.21
N ARG A 557 4.04 41.32 21.09
CA ARG A 557 3.50 41.75 19.79
C ARG A 557 4.49 42.54 18.95
N ASP A 558 5.26 43.44 19.57
CA ASP A 558 6.29 44.22 18.88
C ASP A 558 7.47 43.34 18.43
N GLY A 559 7.84 42.34 19.23
CA GLY A 559 8.84 41.33 18.83
C GLY A 559 8.40 40.49 17.62
N MET A 560 7.11 40.11 17.55
CA MET A 560 6.56 39.36 16.43
C MET A 560 6.49 40.20 15.14
N LYS A 561 6.19 41.51 15.24
CA LYS A 561 6.12 42.41 14.09
C LYS A 561 7.50 42.66 13.46
N ALA A 562 8.55 42.79 14.28
CA ALA A 562 9.93 42.93 13.80
C ALA A 562 10.45 41.68 13.05
N ILE A 563 9.98 40.48 13.43
CA ILE A 563 10.34 39.22 12.76
C ILE A 563 9.63 39.11 11.40
N VAL A 564 8.36 39.54 11.31
CA VAL A 564 7.60 39.52 10.06
C VAL A 564 8.18 40.52 9.04
N ASP A 565 8.54 41.73 9.47
CA ASP A 565 9.17 42.74 8.59
C ASP A 565 10.58 42.31 8.14
N GLY A 566 11.30 41.53 8.95
CA GLY A 566 12.59 40.92 8.58
C GLY A 566 12.47 39.83 7.51
N ILE A 567 11.37 39.09 7.49
CA ILE A 567 11.12 38.01 6.53
C ILE A 567 10.68 38.57 5.16
N GLU A 568 9.97 39.69 5.11
CA GLU A 568 9.60 40.33 3.84
C GLU A 568 10.80 40.98 3.12
N LYS A 569 11.79 41.49 3.85
CA LYS A 569 13.03 42.06 3.25
C LYS A 569 13.94 41.02 2.60
N ILE A 570 13.88 39.75 3.03
CA ILE A 570 14.68 38.65 2.45
C ILE A 570 14.07 38.13 1.15
N ARG A 571 12.83 38.52 0.82
CA ARG A 571 12.11 38.04 -0.38
C ARG A 571 12.25 38.96 -1.61
N LEU A 572 12.97 40.08 -1.48
CA LEU A 572 13.11 41.11 -2.53
C LEU A 572 14.57 41.47 -2.89
N VAL A 573 15.53 40.57 -2.62
CA VAL A 573 16.90 40.67 -3.15
C VAL A 573 17.21 39.47 -4.01
#